data_AF-A0A8H4XVE1-F1
#
_entry.id   AF-A0A8H4XVE1-F1
#
_cell.length_a   1.000
_cell.length_b   1.000
_cell.length_c   1.000
_cell.angle_alpha   90.00
_cell.angle_beta   90.00
_cell.angle_gamma   90.00
#
_symmetry.space_group_name_H-M   'P 1'
#
loop_
_entity.id
_entity.type
_entity.pdbx_description
1 polymer ?
#
loop_
_entity_poly.entity_id
_entity_poly.type
_entity_poly.pdbx_seq_one_letter_code
_entity_poly.pdbx_strand_id
1 'polypeptide(L)'
;MPATPAKRARPDIDNDQTPRAGANPLINPPSLPSNSESSLASQSDASMSRDSKRSKRSSSPTKLFPMFGPEGHRLVRNSVGTTTPRRNLPESLAEFYRDFYDVAGRYGIIPRGIKGALDQHLKSTMSLDRLHDHMFFDGETSKDLDESESKSAVMASDREILRRASRITDRSDQCSQMLSDEAAWNCLVHCPLLDLFTFDMADQTILDFMPCTTINIDSTYHRFPDPASRVDFAFYFARDINPPPSQPPAIPCFNWTSDRMLQQYPLAFSIETKRYGGNAAKGEQQMGIWHAAQWEFLVTRAGSEAVAKLDFLPGIVIQGHIWSLVITTRNEGTTTVLCSVEFG
;
A
#
# COMPACT_ATOMS: atom_id res chain seq x y z
N MET A 1 53.05 -11.37 35.94
CA MET A 1 53.41 -10.38 34.92
C MET A 1 54.20 -11.12 33.86
N PRO A 2 53.66 -11.33 32.64
CA PRO A 2 53.46 -10.30 31.63
C PRO A 2 52.07 -10.32 30.94
N ALA A 3 51.85 -9.31 30.09
CA ALA A 3 50.58 -8.78 29.63
C ALA A 3 49.94 -9.47 28.40
N THR A 4 48.61 -9.39 28.34
CA THR A 4 47.72 -9.82 27.26
C THR A 4 47.68 -8.79 26.12
N PRO A 5 47.69 -9.19 24.83
CA PRO A 5 47.56 -8.25 23.71
C PRO A 5 46.08 -7.87 23.44
N ALA A 6 45.86 -6.57 23.22
CA ALA A 6 44.57 -5.94 22.98
C ALA A 6 44.08 -6.08 21.52
N LYS A 7 42.76 -6.27 21.37
CA LYS A 7 42.03 -6.27 20.09
C LYS A 7 42.06 -4.86 19.47
N ARG A 8 42.45 -4.79 18.19
CA ARG A 8 42.44 -3.58 17.36
C ARG A 8 41.02 -3.33 16.83
N ALA A 9 40.42 -2.19 17.20
CA ALA A 9 39.16 -1.71 16.63
C ALA A 9 39.38 -1.24 15.18
N ARG A 10 38.44 -1.56 14.29
CA ARG A 10 38.37 -1.01 12.93
C ARG A 10 37.49 0.25 12.96
N PRO A 11 37.86 1.34 12.27
CA PRO A 11 37.00 2.51 12.14
C PRO A 11 35.91 2.25 11.09
N ASP A 12 34.66 2.59 11.44
CA ASP A 12 33.54 2.76 10.53
C ASP A 12 33.83 3.96 9.62
N ILE A 13 33.76 3.76 8.30
CA ILE A 13 33.77 4.83 7.31
C ILE A 13 32.33 4.98 6.81
N ASP A 14 31.66 5.98 7.38
CA ASP A 14 30.39 6.54 6.93
C ASP A 14 30.60 7.24 5.57
N ASN A 15 29.89 6.80 4.54
CA ASN A 15 30.14 7.20 3.15
C ASN A 15 28.89 7.73 2.45
N ASP A 16 28.06 8.50 3.16
CA ASP A 16 26.90 9.20 2.57
C ASP A 16 26.75 10.64 3.10
N GLN A 17 27.78 11.48 2.89
CA GLN A 17 27.63 12.93 3.05
C GLN A 17 27.46 13.62 1.69
N THR A 18 26.23 14.03 1.40
CA THR A 18 25.89 15.05 0.38
C THR A 18 26.54 16.41 0.73
N PRO A 19 27.19 17.12 -0.21
CA PRO A 19 27.94 18.33 0.12
C PRO A 19 27.01 19.53 0.33
N ARG A 20 27.15 20.22 1.48
CA ARG A 20 26.54 21.52 1.75
C ARG A 20 27.45 22.64 1.27
N ALA A 21 26.86 23.66 0.62
CA ALA A 21 27.56 24.88 0.22
C ALA A 21 27.88 25.76 1.45
N GLY A 22 29.17 26.04 1.66
CA GLY A 22 29.65 27.00 2.65
C GLY A 22 29.85 28.39 2.03
N ALA A 23 29.48 29.43 2.77
CA ALA A 23 29.50 30.83 2.34
C ALA A 23 30.81 31.57 2.68
N ASN A 24 31.30 32.34 1.68
CA ASN A 24 32.15 33.57 1.71
C ASN A 24 33.63 33.51 2.23
N PRO A 25 34.49 34.52 1.91
CA PRO A 25 34.61 35.38 0.71
C PRO A 25 36.07 35.58 0.17
N LEU A 26 36.16 36.07 -1.08
CA LEU A 26 37.19 36.92 -1.76
C LEU A 26 38.70 36.76 -1.44
N ILE A 27 39.54 36.59 -2.50
CA ILE A 27 40.70 37.45 -2.89
C ILE A 27 41.36 36.93 -4.20
N ASN A 28 41.24 37.75 -5.26
CA ASN A 28 42.07 38.00 -6.47
C ASN A 28 42.55 36.92 -7.51
N PRO A 29 42.70 37.32 -8.80
CA PRO A 29 42.84 36.47 -10.03
C PRO A 29 44.29 36.54 -10.59
N PRO A 30 44.66 36.29 -11.89
CA PRO A 30 44.03 35.69 -13.09
C PRO A 30 44.88 34.55 -13.74
N SER A 31 44.45 33.80 -14.76
CA SER A 31 44.73 34.10 -16.19
C SER A 31 44.31 32.92 -17.10
N LEU A 32 43.70 33.25 -18.24
CA LEU A 32 43.43 32.36 -19.39
C LEU A 32 44.63 32.39 -20.37
N PRO A 33 44.86 31.34 -21.19
CA PRO A 33 44.39 31.38 -22.59
C PRO A 33 43.91 30.01 -23.11
N SER A 34 42.74 29.92 -23.76
CA SER A 34 42.46 29.95 -25.22
C SER A 34 42.80 28.67 -26.02
N ASN A 35 41.82 28.25 -26.85
CA ASN A 35 41.88 27.33 -28.00
C ASN A 35 41.91 25.83 -27.64
N SER A 36 41.21 24.90 -28.29
CA SER A 36 40.65 24.84 -29.64
C SER A 36 39.57 23.75 -29.73
N GLU A 37 38.80 23.78 -30.82
CA GLU A 37 37.83 22.77 -31.25
C GLU A 37 38.44 21.37 -31.47
N SER A 38 37.61 20.35 -31.22
CA SER A 38 37.21 19.30 -32.18
C SER A 38 37.08 17.91 -31.54
N SER A 39 36.02 17.25 -32.00
CA SER A 39 35.53 15.88 -31.80
C SER A 39 36.59 14.83 -31.51
N LEU A 40 36.24 13.80 -30.73
CA LEU A 40 36.37 12.38 -31.09
C LEU A 40 35.85 11.47 -29.95
N ALA A 41 35.41 10.29 -30.37
CA ALA A 41 34.68 9.28 -29.63
C ALA A 41 35.35 8.78 -28.34
N SER A 42 34.53 8.35 -27.39
CA SER A 42 34.91 7.42 -26.31
C SER A 42 33.82 6.33 -26.29
N GLN A 43 34.01 5.22 -27.01
CA GLN A 43 34.70 4.02 -26.50
C GLN A 43 34.41 3.78 -25.01
N SER A 44 33.25 3.20 -24.78
CA SER A 44 32.91 2.45 -23.58
C SER A 44 33.75 1.17 -23.56
N ASP A 45 34.78 1.13 -22.73
CA ASP A 45 35.51 -0.10 -22.45
C ASP A 45 34.89 -0.80 -21.24
N ALA A 46 34.50 -2.05 -21.49
CA ALA A 46 33.97 -2.97 -20.51
C ALA A 46 35.09 -3.47 -19.60
N SER A 47 34.87 -3.47 -18.29
CA SER A 47 35.45 -4.50 -17.43
C SER A 47 34.35 -5.20 -16.66
N MET A 48 34.15 -6.45 -17.06
CA MET A 48 33.24 -7.41 -16.45
C MET A 48 33.82 -7.87 -15.11
N SER A 49 33.17 -7.54 -13.99
CA SER A 49 33.22 -8.42 -12.82
C SER A 49 31.98 -9.31 -12.85
N ARG A 50 32.23 -10.57 -13.22
CA ARG A 50 31.29 -11.67 -13.18
C ARG A 50 31.02 -12.03 -11.72
N ASP A 51 30.04 -11.38 -11.11
CA ASP A 51 29.32 -11.99 -9.99
C ASP A 51 27.92 -12.35 -10.50
N SER A 52 27.79 -13.60 -10.91
CA SER A 52 26.51 -14.23 -11.22
C SER A 52 25.66 -14.24 -9.95
N LYS A 53 24.88 -13.17 -9.73
CA LYS A 53 23.74 -13.17 -8.82
C LYS A 53 22.69 -14.09 -9.43
N ARG A 54 22.87 -15.38 -9.17
CA ARG A 54 21.91 -16.46 -9.32
C ARG A 54 20.53 -15.91 -9.01
N SER A 55 19.66 -15.90 -10.02
CA SER A 55 18.24 -15.55 -9.94
C SER A 55 17.68 -16.02 -8.59
N LYS A 56 17.29 -15.05 -7.74
CA LYS A 56 16.60 -15.33 -6.47
C LYS A 56 15.20 -15.82 -6.83
N ARG A 57 15.12 -17.11 -7.15
CA ARG A 57 13.90 -17.93 -7.14
C ARG A 57 13.06 -17.53 -5.93
N SER A 58 11.79 -17.21 -6.16
CA SER A 58 10.77 -16.90 -5.15
C SER A 58 11.05 -17.63 -3.83
N SER A 59 11.34 -16.90 -2.74
CA SER A 59 11.54 -17.53 -1.44
C SER A 59 10.20 -18.11 -0.98
N SER A 60 10.14 -19.42 -0.80
CA SER A 60 8.96 -20.13 -0.28
C SER A 60 8.41 -19.46 0.99
N PRO A 61 7.08 -19.33 1.16
CA PRO A 61 6.45 -18.79 2.37
C PRO A 61 6.96 -19.42 3.68
N THR A 62 7.40 -20.68 3.62
CA THR A 62 8.01 -21.42 4.76
C THR A 62 9.27 -20.75 5.34
N LYS A 63 9.92 -19.86 4.58
CA LYS A 63 11.10 -19.11 5.06
C LYS A 63 10.74 -17.76 5.69
N LEU A 64 9.51 -17.28 5.50
CA LEU A 64 9.05 -15.98 5.97
C LEU A 64 8.21 -16.09 7.25
N PHE A 65 7.56 -17.24 7.47
CA PHE A 65 6.77 -17.54 8.65
C PHE A 65 7.19 -18.89 9.26
N PRO A 66 7.06 -19.08 10.58
CA PRO A 66 6.66 -18.07 11.58
C PRO A 66 7.80 -17.11 11.93
N MET A 67 7.46 -15.90 12.38
CA MET A 67 8.39 -15.00 13.05
C MET A 67 8.14 -14.98 14.56
N PHE A 68 9.20 -14.73 15.32
CA PHE A 68 9.16 -14.65 16.76
C PHE A 68 9.65 -13.27 17.21
N GLY A 69 8.88 -12.65 18.09
CA GLY A 69 9.17 -11.40 18.75
C GLY A 69 9.51 -11.60 20.23
N PRO A 70 9.85 -10.52 20.96
CA PRO A 70 10.04 -10.57 22.40
C PRO A 70 8.71 -10.90 23.10
N GLU A 71 8.80 -11.30 24.37
CA GLU A 71 7.62 -11.53 25.24
C GLU A 71 6.60 -12.54 24.69
N GLY A 72 7.06 -13.47 23.85
CA GLY A 72 6.21 -14.51 23.27
C GLY A 72 5.38 -14.05 22.07
N HIS A 73 5.58 -12.84 21.55
CA HIS A 73 4.92 -12.38 20.34
C HIS A 73 5.26 -13.26 19.14
N ARG A 74 4.26 -13.56 18.31
CA ARG A 74 4.44 -14.42 17.13
C ARG A 74 3.70 -13.84 15.93
N LEU A 75 4.32 -13.96 14.76
CA LEU A 75 3.65 -13.74 13.48
C LEU A 75 3.60 -15.06 12.75
N VAL A 76 2.40 -15.55 12.50
CA VAL A 76 2.18 -16.84 11.82
C VAL A 76 1.32 -16.64 10.59
N ARG A 77 1.42 -17.56 9.63
CA ARG A 77 0.57 -17.60 8.45
C ARG A 77 -0.34 -18.82 8.54
N ASN A 78 -1.62 -18.64 8.24
CA ASN A 78 -2.59 -19.72 8.17
C ASN A 78 -3.38 -19.66 6.87
N SER A 79 -3.71 -20.83 6.32
CA SER A 79 -4.54 -20.94 5.13
C SER A 79 -5.99 -21.18 5.52
N VAL A 80 -6.86 -20.24 5.16
CA VAL A 80 -8.31 -20.48 5.14
C VAL A 80 -8.59 -21.30 3.89
N GLY A 81 -8.44 -22.62 4.00
CA GLY A 81 -8.78 -23.53 2.91
C GLY A 81 -10.28 -23.46 2.58
N THR A 82 -10.64 -23.59 1.31
CA THR A 82 -12.04 -23.69 0.85
C THR A 82 -12.75 -24.95 1.40
N THR A 83 -11.98 -25.93 1.88
CA THR A 83 -12.45 -27.22 2.41
C THR A 83 -12.29 -27.38 3.92
N THR A 84 -11.59 -26.45 4.60
CA THR A 84 -11.45 -26.51 6.07
C THR A 84 -12.78 -26.09 6.69
N PRO A 85 -13.32 -26.80 7.70
CA PRO A 85 -14.61 -26.44 8.27
C PRO A 85 -14.59 -24.99 8.78
N ARG A 86 -15.39 -24.11 8.16
CA ARG A 86 -15.57 -22.69 8.52
C ARG A 86 -16.06 -22.45 9.96
N ARG A 87 -16.20 -23.50 10.78
CA ARG A 87 -16.77 -23.50 12.13
C ARG A 87 -15.96 -22.68 13.16
N ASN A 88 -14.77 -22.21 12.81
CA ASN A 88 -13.89 -21.46 13.72
C ASN A 88 -13.62 -20.01 13.26
N LEU A 89 -14.25 -19.53 12.19
CA LEU A 89 -14.14 -18.12 11.78
C LEU A 89 -15.27 -17.30 12.41
N PRO A 90 -15.01 -16.08 12.93
CA PRO A 90 -16.07 -15.15 13.29
C PRO A 90 -17.03 -14.91 12.13
N GLU A 91 -18.32 -14.69 12.43
CA GLU A 91 -19.37 -14.50 11.43
C GLU A 91 -19.08 -13.30 10.52
N SER A 92 -18.66 -12.18 11.12
CA SER A 92 -18.24 -10.95 10.42
C SER A 92 -17.12 -11.21 9.40
N LEU A 93 -16.13 -12.04 9.75
CA LEU A 93 -15.03 -12.38 8.86
C LEU A 93 -15.48 -13.33 7.74
N ALA A 94 -16.39 -14.25 8.02
CA ALA A 94 -16.96 -15.13 7.01
C ALA A 94 -17.82 -14.36 6.00
N GLU A 95 -18.58 -13.36 6.46
CA GLU A 95 -19.29 -12.38 5.62
C GLU A 95 -18.32 -11.60 4.75
N PHE A 96 -17.30 -10.99 5.35
CA PHE A 96 -16.31 -10.21 4.62
C PHE A 96 -15.60 -11.01 3.52
N TYR A 97 -15.27 -12.28 3.78
CA TYR A 97 -14.71 -13.16 2.74
C TYR A 97 -15.72 -13.45 1.62
N ARG A 98 -17.01 -13.62 1.91
CA ARG A 98 -18.04 -13.79 0.88
C ARG A 98 -18.11 -12.56 -0.01
N ASP A 99 -18.12 -11.37 0.57
CA ASP A 99 -18.15 -10.11 -0.19
C ASP A 99 -16.95 -10.01 -1.14
N PHE A 100 -15.75 -10.35 -0.67
CA PHE A 100 -14.56 -10.37 -1.53
C PHE A 100 -14.58 -11.46 -2.61
N TYR A 101 -15.22 -12.61 -2.37
CA TYR A 101 -15.45 -13.61 -3.42
C TYR A 101 -16.45 -13.10 -4.47
N ASP A 102 -17.45 -12.34 -4.07
CA ASP A 102 -18.39 -11.70 -4.99
C ASP A 102 -17.66 -10.64 -5.83
N VAL A 103 -16.80 -9.81 -5.22
CA VAL A 103 -15.93 -8.85 -5.95
C VAL A 103 -15.01 -9.58 -6.93
N ALA A 104 -14.34 -10.65 -6.50
CA ALA A 104 -13.47 -11.47 -7.36
C ALA A 104 -14.25 -12.13 -8.51
N GLY A 105 -15.49 -12.53 -8.25
CA GLY A 105 -16.45 -13.02 -9.24
C GLY A 105 -17.05 -11.93 -10.12
N ARG A 106 -16.65 -10.66 -9.93
CA ARG A 106 -17.15 -9.47 -10.62
C ARG A 106 -18.62 -9.19 -10.38
N TYR A 107 -19.19 -9.59 -9.25
CA TYR A 107 -20.59 -9.33 -8.91
C TYR A 107 -20.76 -7.90 -8.39
N GLY A 108 -21.59 -7.11 -9.08
CA GLY A 108 -22.03 -5.80 -8.61
C GLY A 108 -20.91 -4.77 -8.40
N ILE A 109 -19.87 -4.78 -9.23
CA ILE A 109 -18.70 -3.89 -9.08
C ILE A 109 -18.71 -2.66 -10.01
N ILE A 110 -19.63 -2.60 -10.98
CA ILE A 110 -19.73 -1.51 -11.96
C ILE A 110 -21.05 -0.75 -11.79
N PRO A 111 -21.06 0.59 -11.67
CA PRO A 111 -22.31 1.35 -11.68
C PRO A 111 -23.10 1.10 -12.97
N ARG A 112 -24.41 0.84 -12.87
CA ARG A 112 -25.25 0.55 -14.05
C ARG A 112 -25.28 1.70 -15.06
N GLY A 113 -25.16 2.95 -14.61
CA GLY A 113 -25.09 4.14 -15.48
C GLY A 113 -23.99 4.03 -16.55
N ILE A 114 -22.83 3.49 -16.16
CA ILE A 114 -21.64 3.36 -17.02
C ILE A 114 -21.83 2.31 -18.13
N LYS A 115 -22.79 1.38 -18.01
CA LYS A 115 -22.96 0.23 -18.92
C LYS A 115 -23.01 0.64 -20.39
N GLY A 116 -23.81 1.64 -20.73
CA GLY A 116 -23.99 2.05 -22.13
C GLY A 116 -22.72 2.58 -22.77
N ALA A 117 -21.97 3.40 -22.03
CA ALA A 117 -20.70 3.95 -22.49
C ALA A 117 -19.60 2.88 -22.55
N LEU A 118 -19.60 1.92 -21.61
CA LEU A 118 -18.66 0.80 -21.60
C LEU A 118 -18.92 -0.17 -22.77
N ASP A 119 -20.18 -0.49 -23.06
CA ASP A 119 -20.57 -1.29 -24.23
C ASP A 119 -20.08 -0.68 -25.54
N GLN A 120 -20.21 0.65 -25.68
CA GLN A 120 -19.71 1.37 -26.85
C GLN A 120 -18.17 1.33 -26.93
N HIS A 121 -17.50 1.51 -25.79
CA HIS A 121 -16.04 1.46 -25.71
C HIS A 121 -15.51 0.08 -26.13
N LEU A 122 -16.02 -1.02 -25.56
CA LEU A 122 -15.59 -2.38 -25.88
C LEU A 122 -15.80 -2.74 -27.35
N LYS A 123 -16.90 -2.29 -27.95
CA LYS A 123 -17.14 -2.43 -29.40
C LYS A 123 -16.10 -1.67 -30.23
N SER A 124 -15.76 -0.45 -29.81
CA SER A 124 -14.80 0.38 -30.53
C SER A 124 -13.36 -0.13 -30.45
N THR A 125 -12.99 -0.77 -29.33
CA THR A 125 -11.65 -1.31 -29.08
C THR A 125 -11.50 -2.77 -29.49
N MET A 126 -12.55 -3.41 -30.02
CA MET A 126 -12.55 -4.83 -30.37
C MET A 126 -12.13 -5.73 -29.19
N SER A 127 -12.54 -5.36 -27.96
CA SER A 127 -12.18 -6.12 -26.76
C SER A 127 -12.77 -7.53 -26.80
N LEU A 128 -12.02 -8.50 -26.25
CA LEU A 128 -12.49 -9.88 -26.05
C LEU A 128 -13.39 -10.02 -24.82
N ASP A 129 -13.44 -9.00 -23.96
CA ASP A 129 -14.22 -9.03 -22.74
C ASP A 129 -15.72 -9.02 -23.02
N ARG A 130 -16.45 -9.78 -22.22
CA ARG A 130 -17.92 -9.80 -22.22
C ARG A 130 -18.43 -9.23 -20.92
N LEU A 131 -19.38 -8.31 -21.05
CA LEU A 131 -20.12 -7.77 -19.91
C LEU A 131 -21.32 -8.66 -19.61
N HIS A 132 -21.52 -8.94 -18.34
CA HIS A 132 -22.67 -9.68 -17.84
C HIS A 132 -23.49 -8.78 -16.91
N ASP A 133 -24.81 -8.97 -16.88
CA ASP A 133 -25.69 -8.11 -16.10
C ASP A 133 -25.41 -8.15 -14.59
N HIS A 134 -24.91 -9.28 -14.08
CA HIS A 134 -24.51 -9.41 -12.67
C HIS A 134 -23.31 -8.54 -12.30
N MET A 135 -22.55 -8.02 -13.28
CA MET A 135 -21.43 -7.13 -13.03
C MET A 135 -21.83 -5.73 -12.60
N PHE A 136 -23.11 -5.39 -12.79
CA PHE A 136 -23.61 -4.04 -12.57
C PHE A 136 -24.45 -3.94 -11.31
N PHE A 137 -24.21 -2.90 -10.52
CA PHE A 137 -25.06 -2.50 -9.41
C PHE A 137 -25.88 -1.26 -9.76
N ASP A 138 -27.08 -1.17 -9.19
CA ASP A 138 -27.91 0.02 -9.30
C ASP A 138 -27.42 1.05 -8.26
N GLY A 139 -27.05 2.23 -8.71
CA GLY A 139 -26.72 3.32 -7.79
C GLY A 139 -27.97 3.70 -7.01
N GLU A 140 -27.87 3.84 -5.70
CA GLU A 140 -28.89 4.53 -4.91
C GLU A 140 -28.91 5.99 -5.41
N THR A 141 -29.79 6.28 -6.36
CA THR A 141 -30.25 7.65 -6.52
C THR A 141 -30.90 7.96 -5.17
N SER A 142 -30.32 8.90 -4.43
CA SER A 142 -30.90 9.51 -3.25
C SER A 142 -32.26 10.09 -3.61
N LYS A 143 -33.29 9.23 -3.68
CA LYS A 143 -34.65 9.62 -4.06
C LYS A 143 -35.37 10.42 -2.97
N ASP A 144 -34.74 10.60 -1.81
CA ASP A 144 -35.37 11.17 -0.62
C ASP A 144 -34.60 12.33 0.03
N LEU A 145 -33.66 12.99 -0.66
CA LEU A 145 -33.04 14.22 -0.13
C LEU A 145 -33.59 15.45 -0.85
N ASP A 146 -34.35 16.25 -0.09
CA ASP A 146 -34.86 17.57 -0.45
C ASP A 146 -33.85 18.37 -1.30
N GLU A 147 -34.33 19.00 -2.37
CA GLU A 147 -33.56 19.82 -3.34
C GLU A 147 -32.92 21.10 -2.74
N SER A 148 -32.82 21.22 -1.41
CA SER A 148 -32.25 22.36 -0.74
C SER A 148 -31.00 21.94 0.04
N GLU A 149 -29.84 22.40 -0.43
CA GLU A 149 -28.51 22.30 0.19
C GLU A 149 -27.60 21.10 -0.12
N SER A 150 -27.80 20.41 -1.25
CA SER A 150 -26.76 19.48 -1.73
C SER A 150 -25.59 20.25 -2.38
N LYS A 151 -24.59 20.63 -1.58
CA LYS A 151 -23.21 20.80 -2.07
C LYS A 151 -22.65 19.41 -2.41
N SER A 152 -23.26 18.73 -3.37
CA SER A 152 -22.81 17.43 -3.85
C SER A 152 -21.40 17.60 -4.41
N ALA A 153 -20.45 16.80 -3.91
CA ALA A 153 -19.18 16.60 -4.59
C ALA A 153 -19.50 16.27 -6.06
N VAL A 154 -18.83 16.96 -6.99
CA VAL A 154 -19.10 16.81 -8.42
C VAL A 154 -18.54 15.46 -8.87
N MET A 155 -19.36 14.41 -8.78
CA MET A 155 -19.03 13.09 -9.32
C MET A 155 -18.67 13.23 -10.80
N ALA A 156 -17.60 12.53 -11.23
CA ALA A 156 -17.21 12.56 -12.62
C ALA A 156 -18.29 11.91 -13.49
N SER A 157 -18.50 12.44 -14.71
CA SER A 157 -19.42 11.81 -15.65
C SER A 157 -18.96 10.38 -16.00
N ASP A 158 -19.90 9.49 -16.33
CA ASP A 158 -19.62 8.10 -16.76
C ASP A 158 -18.53 8.02 -17.84
N ARG A 159 -18.54 8.97 -18.79
CA ARG A 159 -17.55 9.03 -19.87
C ARG A 159 -16.15 9.38 -19.36
N GLU A 160 -16.05 10.23 -18.34
CA GLU A 160 -14.76 10.62 -17.75
C GLU A 160 -14.19 9.49 -16.90
N ILE A 161 -15.03 8.81 -16.11
CA ILE A 161 -14.64 7.60 -15.36
C ILE A 161 -14.06 6.56 -16.32
N LEU A 162 -14.76 6.27 -17.42
CA LEU A 162 -14.27 5.32 -18.43
C LEU A 162 -12.97 5.78 -19.08
N ARG A 163 -12.86 7.05 -19.46
CA ARG A 163 -11.64 7.59 -20.07
C ARG A 163 -10.44 7.45 -19.13
N ARG A 164 -10.62 7.71 -17.83
CA ARG A 164 -9.59 7.52 -16.81
C ARG A 164 -9.25 6.04 -16.63
N ALA A 165 -10.25 5.17 -16.48
CA ALA A 165 -10.07 3.73 -16.33
C ALA A 165 -9.32 3.13 -17.51
N SER A 166 -9.71 3.42 -18.76
CA SER A 166 -8.99 2.95 -19.96
C SER A 166 -7.53 3.41 -19.96
N ARG A 167 -7.26 4.66 -19.58
CA ARG A 167 -5.88 5.16 -19.49
C ARG A 167 -5.06 4.42 -18.43
N ILE A 168 -5.67 4.05 -17.30
CA ILE A 168 -5.02 3.25 -16.26
C ILE A 168 -4.72 1.84 -16.78
N THR A 169 -5.64 1.23 -17.53
CA THR A 169 -5.42 -0.07 -18.20
C THR A 169 -4.24 0.00 -19.16
N ASP A 170 -4.19 1.01 -20.05
CA ASP A 170 -3.07 1.20 -20.98
C ASP A 170 -1.73 1.35 -20.24
N ARG A 171 -1.71 2.05 -19.10
CA ARG A 171 -0.51 2.21 -18.26
C ARG A 171 -0.11 0.90 -17.58
N SER A 172 -1.09 0.12 -17.10
CA SER A 172 -0.86 -1.21 -16.53
C SER A 172 -0.17 -2.12 -17.56
N ASP A 173 -0.66 -2.14 -18.80
CA ASP A 173 -0.07 -2.92 -19.88
C ASP A 173 1.36 -2.47 -20.20
N GLN A 174 1.60 -1.16 -20.28
CA GLN A 174 2.94 -0.61 -20.50
C GLN A 174 3.90 -0.97 -19.36
N CYS A 175 3.49 -0.83 -18.11
CA CYS A 175 4.32 -1.18 -16.95
C CYS A 175 4.65 -2.68 -16.93
N SER A 176 3.68 -3.52 -17.31
CA SER A 176 3.89 -4.97 -17.46
C SER A 176 4.91 -5.29 -18.55
N GLN A 177 4.74 -4.73 -19.75
CA GLN A 177 5.63 -4.94 -20.90
C GLN A 177 7.05 -4.45 -20.64
N MET A 178 7.20 -3.30 -19.99
CA MET A 178 8.50 -2.71 -19.67
C MET A 178 9.16 -3.32 -18.42
N LEU A 179 8.52 -4.29 -17.75
CA LEU A 179 8.97 -4.84 -16.47
C LEU A 179 9.28 -3.74 -15.44
N SER A 180 8.42 -2.72 -15.39
CA SER A 180 8.62 -1.53 -14.58
C SER A 180 8.70 -1.87 -13.08
N ASP A 181 9.43 -1.04 -12.35
CA ASP A 181 9.58 -1.19 -10.90
C ASP A 181 8.32 -0.76 -10.14
N GLU A 182 8.33 -1.04 -8.83
CA GLU A 182 7.22 -0.78 -7.91
C GLU A 182 6.82 0.70 -7.87
N ALA A 183 7.79 1.61 -7.94
CA ALA A 183 7.53 3.05 -7.94
C ALA A 183 6.79 3.51 -9.21
N ALA A 184 7.18 2.99 -10.37
CA ALA A 184 6.49 3.27 -11.62
C ALA A 184 5.04 2.76 -11.60
N TRP A 185 4.81 1.54 -11.10
CA TRP A 185 3.45 1.00 -10.90
C TRP A 185 2.62 1.88 -9.94
N ASN A 186 3.20 2.27 -8.80
CA ASN A 186 2.55 3.14 -7.82
C ASN A 186 2.14 4.50 -8.43
N CYS A 187 3.01 5.12 -9.24
CA CYS A 187 2.76 6.43 -9.83
C CYS A 187 1.80 6.39 -11.03
N LEU A 188 1.89 5.37 -11.88
CA LEU A 188 1.19 5.34 -13.17
C LEU A 188 -0.14 4.56 -13.12
N VAL A 189 -0.31 3.67 -12.14
CA VAL A 189 -1.45 2.75 -12.06
C VAL A 189 -2.15 2.88 -10.71
N HIS A 190 -1.48 2.56 -9.61
CA HIS A 190 -2.14 2.44 -8.31
C HIS A 190 -2.66 3.78 -7.80
N CYS A 191 -1.82 4.82 -7.71
CA CYS A 191 -2.25 6.13 -7.25
C CYS A 191 -3.38 6.73 -8.13
N PRO A 192 -3.29 6.71 -9.48
CA PRO A 192 -4.41 7.14 -10.32
C PRO A 192 -5.71 6.34 -10.15
N LEU A 193 -5.63 5.06 -9.82
CA LEU A 193 -6.79 4.21 -9.53
C LEU A 193 -7.41 4.52 -8.17
N LEU A 194 -6.58 4.69 -7.13
CA LEU A 194 -7.03 5.10 -5.81
C LEU A 194 -7.68 6.50 -5.87
N ASP A 195 -7.11 7.43 -6.65
CA ASP A 195 -7.66 8.78 -6.89
C ASP A 195 -8.99 8.73 -7.65
N LEU A 196 -9.12 7.88 -8.67
CA LEU A 196 -10.39 7.63 -9.37
C LEU A 196 -11.44 7.10 -8.38
N PHE A 197 -11.05 6.20 -7.48
CA PHE A 197 -11.95 5.68 -6.45
C PHE A 197 -12.41 6.77 -5.47
N THR A 198 -11.49 7.55 -4.89
CA THR A 198 -11.82 8.50 -3.82
C THR A 198 -12.48 9.80 -4.29
N PHE A 199 -12.16 10.30 -5.49
CA PHE A 199 -12.64 11.60 -5.96
C PHE A 199 -13.74 11.52 -7.03
N ASP A 200 -13.70 10.51 -7.89
CA ASP A 200 -14.58 10.46 -9.06
C ASP A 200 -15.72 9.45 -8.93
N MET A 201 -15.56 8.41 -8.09
CA MET A 201 -16.51 7.28 -7.97
C MET A 201 -17.15 7.12 -6.59
N ALA A 202 -16.48 7.47 -5.51
CA ALA A 202 -17.06 7.41 -4.18
C ALA A 202 -17.90 8.65 -3.87
N ASP A 203 -19.19 8.44 -3.60
CA ASP A 203 -20.11 9.47 -3.07
C ASP A 203 -19.83 9.80 -1.58
N GLN A 204 -18.83 9.14 -0.99
CA GLN A 204 -18.53 9.23 0.43
C GLN A 204 -17.24 10.00 0.67
N THR A 205 -17.36 11.21 1.20
CA THR A 205 -16.25 12.02 1.73
C THR A 205 -15.66 11.46 3.03
N ILE A 206 -15.87 10.18 3.33
CA ILE A 206 -15.54 9.55 4.61
C ILE A 206 -14.13 8.96 4.58
N LEU A 207 -13.66 8.54 3.40
CA LEU A 207 -12.34 7.92 3.23
C LEU A 207 -11.52 8.69 2.19
N ASP A 208 -10.27 8.92 2.54
CA ASP A 208 -9.25 9.41 1.62
C ASP A 208 -7.98 8.58 1.82
N PHE A 209 -7.00 8.72 0.94
CA PHE A 209 -5.76 7.94 0.99
C PHE A 209 -4.52 8.83 0.92
N MET A 210 -3.41 8.32 1.44
CA MET A 210 -2.12 8.96 1.27
C MET A 210 -0.98 7.98 0.99
N PRO A 211 0.02 8.36 0.18
CA PRO A 211 1.26 7.60 0.05
C PRO A 211 2.04 7.55 1.36
N CYS A 212 2.59 6.39 1.70
CA CYS A 212 3.21 6.08 3.00
C CYS A 212 4.65 5.54 2.88
N THR A 213 5.31 5.71 1.73
CA THR A 213 6.62 5.08 1.40
C THR A 213 7.76 5.39 2.37
N THR A 214 7.66 6.48 3.13
CA THR A 214 8.65 6.92 4.14
C THR A 214 8.19 6.72 5.58
N ILE A 215 6.95 6.28 5.79
CA ILE A 215 6.33 6.19 7.11
C ILE A 215 6.80 4.92 7.81
N ASN A 216 7.26 5.08 9.06
CA ASN A 216 7.71 3.97 9.89
C ASN A 216 6.71 3.67 10.99
N ILE A 217 6.76 2.43 11.48
CA ILE A 217 6.13 2.03 12.74
C ILE A 217 6.87 2.75 13.88
N ASP A 218 6.15 3.27 14.87
CA ASP A 218 6.74 3.74 16.12
C ASP A 218 7.36 2.54 16.86
N SER A 219 8.62 2.66 17.25
CA SER A 219 9.39 1.58 17.88
C SER A 219 8.73 1.04 19.15
N THR A 220 7.89 1.83 19.81
CA THR A 220 7.08 1.42 20.97
C THR A 220 6.14 0.26 20.65
N TYR A 221 5.66 0.14 19.41
CA TYR A 221 4.71 -0.90 18.98
C TYR A 221 5.35 -1.97 18.10
N HIS A 222 6.62 -1.81 17.73
CA HIS A 222 7.33 -2.79 16.91
C HIS A 222 7.75 -4.01 17.76
N ARG A 223 7.47 -5.22 17.26
CA ARG A 223 7.72 -6.48 18.00
C ARG A 223 8.53 -7.51 17.22
N PHE A 224 9.03 -7.19 16.03
CA PHE A 224 9.72 -8.16 15.18
C PHE A 224 11.14 -7.69 14.86
N PRO A 225 12.04 -8.58 14.44
CA PRO A 225 13.43 -8.19 14.14
C PRO A 225 13.59 -7.43 12.81
N ASP A 226 12.58 -7.44 11.94
CA ASP A 226 12.66 -6.82 10.63
C ASP A 226 12.54 -5.28 10.74
N PRO A 227 13.61 -4.54 10.42
CA PRO A 227 13.81 -3.17 10.89
C PRO A 227 12.92 -2.10 10.22
N ALA A 228 12.16 -2.46 9.19
CA ALA A 228 11.30 -1.53 8.46
C ALA A 228 10.18 -2.27 7.73
N SER A 229 9.09 -2.59 8.46
CA SER A 229 7.84 -2.88 7.77
C SER A 229 7.09 -1.58 7.54
N ARG A 230 6.97 -1.21 6.27
CA ARG A 230 6.20 -0.05 5.80
C ARG A 230 5.07 -0.56 4.93
N VAL A 231 4.17 0.35 4.61
CA VAL A 231 3.13 0.19 3.62
C VAL A 231 3.27 1.32 2.59
N ASP A 232 2.90 1.06 1.34
CA ASP A 232 2.98 2.06 0.28
C ASP A 232 1.86 3.09 0.33
N PHE A 233 0.67 2.68 0.79
CA PHE A 233 -0.48 3.57 0.96
C PHE A 233 -1.26 3.23 2.23
N ALA A 234 -1.94 4.23 2.80
CA ALA A 234 -2.92 4.05 3.85
C ALA A 234 -4.19 4.82 3.52
N PHE A 235 -5.34 4.17 3.73
CA PHE A 235 -6.64 4.81 3.75
C PHE A 235 -6.95 5.30 5.15
N TYR A 236 -7.46 6.51 5.25
CA TYR A 236 -7.76 7.16 6.51
C TYR A 236 -9.16 7.77 6.47
N PHE A 237 -9.79 7.85 7.63
CA PHE A 237 -11.08 8.50 7.77
C PHE A 237 -10.89 10.02 7.71
N ALA A 238 -11.47 10.65 6.69
CA ALA A 238 -11.42 12.08 6.51
C ALA A 238 -12.16 12.77 7.68
N ARG A 239 -11.60 13.89 8.13
CA ARG A 239 -12.24 14.69 9.18
C ARG A 239 -13.37 15.50 8.57
N ASP A 240 -14.41 15.74 9.36
CA ASP A 240 -15.39 16.76 9.02
C ASP A 240 -14.66 18.11 8.89
N ILE A 241 -14.72 18.69 7.70
CA ILE A 241 -14.05 19.96 7.35
C ILE A 241 -14.82 21.14 7.98
N ASN A 242 -16.10 20.96 8.31
CA ASN A 242 -16.94 21.97 8.96
C ASN A 242 -17.57 21.41 10.24
N PRO A 243 -16.76 21.09 11.26
CA PRO A 243 -17.31 20.59 12.50
C PRO A 243 -18.24 21.65 13.11
N PRO A 244 -19.41 21.28 13.65
CA PRO A 244 -20.29 22.23 14.30
C PRO A 244 -19.55 22.98 15.42
N PRO A 245 -19.88 24.26 15.70
CA PRO A 245 -19.15 25.10 16.66
C PRO A 245 -19.10 24.52 18.09
N SER A 246 -20.01 23.61 18.41
CA SER A 246 -20.10 22.90 19.69
C SER A 246 -19.15 21.70 19.81
N GLN A 247 -18.51 21.27 18.72
CA GLN A 247 -17.63 20.12 18.74
C GLN A 247 -16.27 20.53 19.33
N PRO A 248 -15.77 19.81 20.36
CA PRO A 248 -14.46 20.09 20.92
C PRO A 248 -13.38 19.94 19.84
N PRO A 249 -12.26 20.69 19.94
CA PRO A 249 -11.18 20.61 18.98
C PRO A 249 -10.75 19.16 18.79
N ALA A 250 -10.57 18.75 17.53
CA ALA A 250 -10.23 17.37 17.18
C ALA A 250 -8.96 16.94 17.93
N ILE A 251 -9.12 16.02 18.88
CA ILE A 251 -8.01 15.41 19.60
C ILE A 251 -7.18 14.63 18.56
N PRO A 252 -5.84 14.77 18.54
CA PRO A 252 -5.00 14.01 17.62
C PRO A 252 -5.30 12.51 17.70
N CYS A 253 -5.52 11.88 16.55
CA CYS A 253 -5.68 10.44 16.47
C CYS A 253 -4.30 9.79 16.48
N PHE A 254 -3.65 9.76 17.65
CA PHE A 254 -2.40 9.03 17.81
C PHE A 254 -2.60 7.60 17.30
N ASN A 255 -1.79 7.18 16.33
CA ASN A 255 -1.77 5.83 15.78
C ASN A 255 -0.38 5.20 15.96
N TRP A 256 -0.16 3.99 15.46
CA TRP A 256 1.08 3.21 15.69
C TRP A 256 2.27 3.62 14.83
N THR A 257 2.13 4.69 14.04
CA THR A 257 3.19 5.17 13.13
C THR A 257 4.01 6.29 13.78
N SER A 258 5.21 6.54 13.27
CA SER A 258 6.07 7.63 13.73
C SER A 258 5.80 8.97 13.03
N ASP A 259 4.82 9.02 12.12
CA ASP A 259 4.55 10.19 11.28
C ASP A 259 3.48 11.10 11.89
N ARG A 260 3.82 12.38 12.11
CA ARG A 260 2.92 13.35 12.76
C ARG A 260 1.74 13.75 11.90
N MET A 261 1.81 13.61 10.58
CA MET A 261 0.69 13.91 9.70
C MET A 261 -0.32 12.77 9.75
N LEU A 262 0.15 11.53 9.62
CA LEU A 262 -0.70 10.36 9.66
C LEU A 262 -1.34 10.17 11.06
N GLN A 263 -0.63 10.50 12.15
CA GLN A 263 -1.17 10.54 13.53
C GLN A 263 -2.29 11.58 13.75
N GLN A 264 -2.72 12.31 12.71
CA GLN A 264 -3.92 13.14 12.79
C GLN A 264 -5.18 12.35 12.42
N TYR A 265 -5.05 11.20 11.77
CA TYR A 265 -6.19 10.48 11.19
C TYR A 265 -6.31 9.06 11.73
N PRO A 266 -7.55 8.60 12.02
CA PRO A 266 -7.81 7.18 12.19
C PRO A 266 -7.59 6.47 10.86
N LEU A 267 -6.86 5.36 10.88
CA LEU A 267 -6.55 4.57 9.68
C LEU A 267 -7.59 3.47 9.49
N ALA A 268 -8.11 3.34 8.28
CA ALA A 268 -9.09 2.33 7.91
C ALA A 268 -8.40 1.01 7.53
N PHE A 269 -7.54 1.06 6.51
CA PHE A 269 -6.74 -0.08 6.07
C PHE A 269 -5.48 0.40 5.34
N SER A 270 -4.55 -0.51 5.08
CA SER A 270 -3.27 -0.21 4.43
C SER A 270 -3.05 -1.07 3.20
N ILE A 271 -2.22 -0.55 2.28
CA ILE A 271 -1.88 -1.20 1.02
C ILE A 271 -0.36 -1.31 0.92
N GLU A 272 0.13 -2.53 0.69
CA GLU A 272 1.52 -2.81 0.33
C GLU A 272 1.57 -3.19 -1.14
N THR A 273 2.49 -2.62 -1.90
CA THR A 273 2.67 -2.97 -3.31
C THR A 273 3.97 -3.71 -3.54
N LYS A 274 3.97 -4.50 -4.61
CA LYS A 274 5.12 -5.23 -5.11
C LYS A 274 5.12 -5.08 -6.61
N ARG A 275 6.32 -4.98 -7.20
CA ARG A 275 6.46 -5.07 -8.66
C ARG A 275 5.83 -6.36 -9.21
N TYR A 276 5.51 -6.36 -10.50
CA TYR A 276 5.07 -7.57 -11.20
C TYR A 276 6.10 -8.70 -11.08
N GLY A 277 5.65 -9.93 -10.82
CA GLY A 277 6.51 -11.07 -10.49
C GLY A 277 7.26 -10.94 -9.15
N GLY A 278 6.86 -9.98 -8.30
CA GLY A 278 7.35 -9.79 -6.95
C GLY A 278 6.98 -10.95 -6.01
N ASN A 279 7.36 -10.82 -4.74
CA ASN A 279 7.05 -11.85 -3.74
C ASN A 279 5.83 -11.44 -2.91
N ALA A 280 4.64 -11.88 -3.31
CA ALA A 280 3.39 -11.69 -2.57
C ALA A 280 3.50 -12.13 -1.10
N ALA A 281 4.13 -13.28 -0.83
CA ALA A 281 4.30 -13.77 0.54
C ALA A 281 5.16 -12.83 1.41
N LYS A 282 6.08 -12.07 0.79
CA LYS A 282 6.83 -11.02 1.48
C LYS A 282 5.94 -9.80 1.74
N GLY A 283 5.09 -9.41 0.79
CA GLY A 283 4.10 -8.35 1.01
C GLY A 283 3.14 -8.69 2.16
N GLU A 284 2.65 -9.93 2.21
CA GLU A 284 1.83 -10.42 3.33
C GLU A 284 2.58 -10.41 4.68
N GLN A 285 3.86 -10.77 4.69
CA GLN A 285 4.70 -10.69 5.89
C GLN A 285 4.85 -9.24 6.36
N GLN A 286 5.12 -8.32 5.43
CA GLN A 286 5.23 -6.89 5.73
C GLN A 286 3.91 -6.34 6.29
N MET A 287 2.78 -6.64 5.65
CA MET A 287 1.45 -6.29 6.15
C MET A 287 1.20 -6.91 7.53
N GLY A 288 1.62 -8.16 7.76
CA GLY A 288 1.51 -8.83 9.05
C GLY A 288 2.29 -8.16 10.18
N ILE A 289 3.53 -7.70 9.92
CA ILE A 289 4.32 -6.93 10.88
C ILE A 289 3.66 -5.56 11.15
N TRP A 290 3.15 -4.91 10.10
CA TRP A 290 2.44 -3.63 10.19
C TRP A 290 1.19 -3.73 11.07
N HIS A 291 0.33 -4.71 10.80
CA HIS A 291 -0.85 -4.97 11.63
C HIS A 291 -0.51 -5.46 13.03
N ALA A 292 0.58 -6.22 13.23
CA ALA A 292 0.98 -6.58 14.58
C ALA A 292 1.28 -5.34 15.43
N ALA A 293 1.94 -4.32 14.87
CA ALA A 293 2.13 -3.05 15.55
C ALA A 293 0.81 -2.29 15.77
N GLN A 294 -0.12 -2.31 14.80
CA GLN A 294 -1.47 -1.77 14.98
C GLN A 294 -2.19 -2.43 16.14
N TRP A 295 -2.14 -3.76 16.25
CA TRP A 295 -2.72 -4.50 17.36
C TRP A 295 -2.10 -4.12 18.71
N GLU A 296 -0.76 -4.00 18.79
CA GLU A 296 -0.07 -3.55 20.01
C GLU A 296 -0.55 -2.17 20.45
N PHE A 297 -0.66 -1.25 19.50
CA PHE A 297 -1.18 0.09 19.74
C PHE A 297 -2.62 0.07 20.25
N LEU A 298 -3.50 -0.69 19.59
CA LEU A 298 -4.91 -0.81 19.99
C LEU A 298 -5.04 -1.41 21.39
N VAL A 299 -4.24 -2.43 21.73
CA VAL A 299 -4.23 -3.04 23.07
C VAL A 299 -3.75 -2.03 24.11
N THR A 300 -2.69 -1.27 23.80
CA THR A 300 -2.16 -0.24 24.69
C THR A 300 -3.19 0.87 24.95
N ARG A 301 -4.01 1.21 23.94
CA ARG A 301 -4.94 2.34 24.00
C ARG A 301 -6.32 1.99 24.54
N ALA A 302 -6.84 0.82 24.18
CA ALA A 302 -8.21 0.40 24.49
C ALA A 302 -8.30 -0.80 25.46
N GLY A 303 -7.18 -1.49 25.71
CA GLY A 303 -7.12 -2.69 26.53
C GLY A 303 -7.49 -3.98 25.76
N SER A 304 -6.95 -5.11 26.23
CA SER A 304 -7.10 -6.41 25.56
C SER A 304 -8.55 -6.86 25.39
N GLU A 305 -9.43 -6.57 26.37
CA GLU A 305 -10.84 -6.96 26.30
C GLU A 305 -11.62 -6.23 25.20
N ALA A 306 -11.32 -4.94 24.99
CA ALA A 306 -11.93 -4.17 23.90
C ALA A 306 -11.42 -4.64 22.54
N VAL A 307 -10.11 -4.87 22.43
CA VAL A 307 -9.48 -5.36 21.21
C VAL A 307 -9.92 -6.77 20.86
N ALA A 308 -10.23 -7.63 21.83
CA ALA A 308 -10.77 -8.97 21.59
C ALA A 308 -12.15 -8.97 20.91
N LYS A 309 -12.86 -7.82 20.89
CA LYS A 309 -14.11 -7.65 20.13
C LYS A 309 -13.88 -7.28 18.66
N LEU A 310 -12.64 -6.92 18.30
CA LEU A 310 -12.27 -6.65 16.91
C LEU A 310 -11.83 -7.96 16.28
N ASP A 311 -12.69 -8.52 15.43
CA ASP A 311 -12.47 -9.84 14.85
C ASP A 311 -11.21 -9.90 13.96
N PHE A 312 -10.92 -8.83 13.22
CA PHE A 312 -9.82 -8.78 12.28
C PHE A 312 -9.39 -7.36 11.90
N LEU A 313 -8.20 -7.26 11.28
CA LEU A 313 -7.72 -6.07 10.56
C LEU A 313 -7.50 -6.42 9.07
N PRO A 314 -8.10 -5.65 8.14
CA PRO A 314 -7.91 -5.83 6.71
C PRO A 314 -6.75 -5.00 6.15
N GLY A 315 -6.08 -5.54 5.15
CA GLY A 315 -5.08 -4.86 4.33
C GLY A 315 -5.09 -5.39 2.91
N ILE A 316 -4.40 -4.72 2.00
CA ILE A 316 -4.31 -5.13 0.60
C ILE A 316 -2.83 -5.31 0.24
N VAL A 317 -2.53 -6.37 -0.50
CA VAL A 317 -1.24 -6.54 -1.17
C VAL A 317 -1.48 -6.52 -2.67
N ILE A 318 -0.76 -5.66 -3.38
CA ILE A 318 -0.85 -5.53 -4.83
C ILE A 318 0.45 -6.04 -5.46
N GLN A 319 0.36 -6.88 -6.49
CA GLN A 319 1.49 -7.35 -7.27
C GLN A 319 1.30 -7.03 -8.75
N GLY A 320 1.84 -5.89 -9.20
CA GLY A 320 1.51 -5.35 -10.53
C GLY A 320 0.01 -5.09 -10.63
N HIS A 321 -0.71 -5.83 -11.48
CA HIS A 321 -2.16 -5.71 -11.59
C HIS A 321 -2.95 -6.66 -10.69
N ILE A 322 -2.30 -7.55 -9.92
CA ILE A 322 -2.98 -8.54 -9.08
C ILE A 322 -3.26 -7.94 -7.69
N TRP A 323 -4.53 -7.86 -7.29
CA TRP A 323 -4.96 -7.35 -6.00
C TRP A 323 -5.38 -8.48 -5.07
N SER A 324 -4.80 -8.51 -3.88
CA SER A 324 -5.01 -9.55 -2.88
C SER A 324 -5.44 -8.95 -1.54
N LEU A 325 -6.55 -9.42 -0.99
CA LEU A 325 -6.94 -9.13 0.38
C LEU A 325 -5.97 -9.82 1.33
N VAL A 326 -5.54 -9.16 2.40
CA VAL A 326 -4.80 -9.76 3.51
C VAL A 326 -5.54 -9.48 4.79
N ILE A 327 -5.88 -10.54 5.52
CA ILE A 327 -6.54 -10.43 6.82
C ILE A 327 -5.56 -10.81 7.91
N THR A 328 -5.56 -10.05 9.00
CA THR A 328 -4.90 -10.48 10.23
C THR A 328 -5.87 -10.59 11.39
N THR A 329 -5.72 -11.63 12.19
CA THR A 329 -6.39 -11.78 13.49
C THR A 329 -5.35 -11.82 14.59
N ARG A 330 -5.77 -11.58 15.83
CA ARG A 330 -4.89 -11.64 17.00
C ARG A 330 -5.45 -12.55 18.08
N ASN A 331 -4.58 -13.37 18.65
CA ASN A 331 -4.84 -14.13 19.86
C ASN A 331 -3.59 -14.16 20.74
N GLU A 332 -3.69 -13.70 22.00
CA GLU A 332 -2.62 -13.80 23.02
C GLU A 332 -1.20 -13.47 22.50
N GLY A 333 -1.02 -12.31 21.84
CA GLY A 333 0.29 -11.87 21.30
C GLY A 333 0.70 -12.54 19.98
N THR A 334 -0.08 -13.50 19.49
CA THR A 334 0.07 -14.09 18.16
C THR A 334 -0.80 -13.34 17.15
N THR A 335 -0.15 -12.68 16.19
CA THR A 335 -0.81 -12.17 14.98
C THR A 335 -0.81 -13.27 13.92
N THR A 336 -1.98 -13.63 13.41
CA THR A 336 -2.13 -14.63 12.35
C THR A 336 -2.51 -13.93 11.05
N VAL A 337 -1.67 -14.05 10.04
CA VAL A 337 -1.97 -13.64 8.65
C VAL A 337 -2.75 -14.77 7.99
N LEU A 338 -4.02 -14.50 7.64
CA LEU A 338 -4.85 -15.43 6.91
C LEU A 338 -4.57 -15.30 5.40
N CYS A 339 -4.66 -16.43 4.69
CA CYS A 339 -4.42 -16.47 3.25
C CYS A 339 -5.18 -15.40 2.48
N SER A 340 -4.52 -14.90 1.44
CA SER A 340 -5.07 -13.90 0.57
C SER A 340 -6.19 -14.42 -0.32
N VAL A 341 -7.15 -13.54 -0.59
CA VAL A 341 -8.14 -13.72 -1.64
C VAL A 341 -7.80 -12.72 -2.74
N GLU A 342 -7.49 -13.24 -3.93
CA GLU A 342 -7.29 -12.43 -5.12
C GLU A 342 -8.64 -11.93 -5.63
N PHE A 343 -8.76 -10.64 -5.90
CA PHE A 343 -10.03 -10.00 -6.29
C PHE A 343 -9.91 -8.98 -7.42
N GLY A 344 -8.72 -8.77 -7.98
CA GLY A 344 -8.45 -7.84 -9.07
C GLY A 344 -7.28 -8.30 -9.91
#